data_AF-A0A329RK93-F1
#
_entry.id   AF-A0A329RK93-F1
#
_cell.length_a   1.000
_cell.length_b   1.000
_cell.length_c   1.000
_cell.angle_alpha   90.00
_cell.angle_beta   90.00
_cell.angle_gamma   90.00
#
_symmetry.space_group_name_H-M   'P 1'
#
loop_
_entity.id
_entity.type
_entity.pdbx_description
1 polymer ?
#
loop_
_entity_poly.entity_id
_entity_poly.type
_entity_poly.pdbx_seq_one_letter_code
_entity_poly.pdbx_strand_id
1 'polypeptide(L)'
;MVKLRTLHHSAKLRFQTDLRTIIRQHTRWGSSFATLSRYFELLPFIDSEDEELAELLPHAASKRRLRDLLGELKDVESVSKAPQGSDVDLLDVRVWFDGLIAEMPSYARYLAPRADIVHSPDFEAGCVRVLKGQAKHLIRAEMVALESFMVDPRAQDRATDEEQADASASFVERIQKRRRLDERQPY
;
A
#
# COMPACT_ATOMS: atom_id res chain seq x y z
N MET A 1 3.29 -11.51 -23.67
CA MET A 1 4.72 -11.10 -23.71
C MET A 1 5.74 -12.24 -23.62
N VAL A 2 5.35 -13.51 -23.45
CA VAL A 2 6.31 -14.61 -23.28
C VAL A 2 7.28 -14.72 -24.48
N LYS A 3 6.80 -14.48 -25.71
CA LYS A 3 7.65 -14.52 -26.91
C LYS A 3 8.72 -13.43 -26.97
N LEU A 4 8.41 -12.22 -26.51
CA LEU A 4 9.37 -11.10 -26.41
C LEU A 4 10.49 -11.35 -25.38
N ARG A 5 10.36 -12.37 -24.52
CA ARG A 5 11.44 -12.80 -23.58
C ARG A 5 12.40 -13.82 -24.17
N THR A 6 12.08 -14.40 -25.33
CA THR A 6 13.01 -15.32 -26.00
C THR A 6 14.32 -14.60 -26.29
N LEU A 7 15.44 -15.33 -26.28
CA LEU A 7 16.78 -14.74 -26.41
C LEU A 7 16.86 -13.79 -27.62
N HIS A 8 16.34 -14.24 -28.77
CA HIS A 8 16.32 -13.51 -30.03
C HIS A 8 15.53 -12.19 -29.94
N HIS A 9 14.26 -12.27 -29.55
CA HIS A 9 13.40 -11.08 -29.46
C HIS A 9 13.82 -10.14 -28.34
N SER A 10 14.28 -10.67 -27.20
CA SER A 10 14.82 -9.84 -26.13
C SER A 10 16.11 -9.15 -26.54
N ALA A 11 16.96 -9.78 -27.36
CA ALA A 11 18.17 -9.15 -27.89
C ALA A 11 17.81 -8.03 -28.87
N LYS A 12 16.91 -8.28 -29.83
CA LYS A 12 16.37 -7.24 -30.74
C LYS A 12 15.82 -6.04 -29.96
N LEU A 13 14.98 -6.30 -28.96
CA LEU A 13 14.36 -5.25 -28.15
C LEU A 13 15.38 -4.42 -27.36
N ARG A 14 16.45 -5.05 -26.87
CA ARG A 14 17.56 -4.38 -26.15
C ARG A 14 18.31 -3.36 -27.00
N PHE A 15 18.32 -3.53 -28.33
CA PHE A 15 18.92 -2.54 -29.22
C PHE A 15 18.05 -1.30 -29.40
N GLN A 16 16.74 -1.39 -29.09
CA GLN A 16 15.80 -0.28 -29.25
C GLN A 16 15.42 0.38 -27.93
N THR A 17 15.41 -0.37 -26.82
CA THR A 17 14.98 0.15 -25.52
C THR A 17 15.58 -0.62 -24.33
N ASP A 18 15.82 0.09 -23.23
CA ASP A 18 16.23 -0.52 -21.95
C ASP A 18 15.09 -1.27 -21.25
N LEU A 19 13.86 -1.09 -21.71
CA LEU A 19 12.70 -1.73 -21.14
C LEU A 19 12.78 -3.27 -21.29
N ARG A 20 12.19 -3.95 -20.30
CA ARG A 20 12.08 -5.41 -20.25
C ARG A 20 10.64 -5.80 -20.06
N THR A 21 10.20 -6.83 -20.76
CA THR A 21 8.88 -7.43 -20.59
C THR A 21 8.64 -7.85 -19.14
N ILE A 22 7.44 -7.58 -18.62
CA ILE A 22 7.01 -7.99 -17.28
C ILE A 22 6.01 -9.13 -17.41
N ILE A 23 6.09 -10.12 -16.51
CA ILE A 23 5.10 -11.19 -16.40
C ILE A 23 4.14 -10.86 -15.26
N ARG A 24 2.86 -11.15 -15.48
CA ARG A 24 1.85 -11.10 -14.43
C ARG A 24 2.22 -12.05 -13.29
N GLN A 25 2.45 -11.49 -12.11
CA GLN A 25 2.69 -12.23 -10.88
C GLN A 25 1.42 -12.23 -10.05
N HIS A 26 0.86 -13.41 -9.80
CA HIS A 26 -0.41 -13.54 -9.07
C HIS A 26 -0.35 -13.01 -7.63
N THR A 27 0.81 -13.09 -6.99
CA THR A 27 1.03 -12.70 -5.59
C THR A 27 1.25 -11.20 -5.40
N ARG A 28 1.43 -10.42 -6.47
CA ARG A 28 1.73 -8.98 -6.37
C ARG A 28 0.55 -8.15 -6.85
N TRP A 29 -0.03 -7.34 -5.94
CA TRP A 29 -1.30 -6.63 -6.13
C TRP A 29 -1.33 -5.70 -7.37
N GLY A 30 -0.20 -5.10 -7.76
CA GLY A 30 -0.12 -4.22 -8.94
C GLY A 30 0.35 -4.86 -10.26
N SER A 31 0.42 -6.19 -10.33
CA SER A 31 1.06 -6.86 -11.48
C SER A 31 0.28 -6.73 -12.79
N SER A 32 -1.06 -6.66 -12.73
CA SER A 32 -1.90 -6.48 -13.91
C SER A 32 -1.71 -5.09 -14.53
N PHE A 33 -1.74 -4.03 -13.70
CA PHE A 33 -1.45 -2.67 -14.12
C PHE A 33 -0.05 -2.56 -14.71
N ALA A 34 0.98 -3.03 -13.99
CA ALA A 34 2.37 -2.97 -14.45
C ALA A 34 2.59 -3.72 -15.77
N THR A 35 1.91 -4.85 -15.97
CA THR A 35 2.01 -5.62 -17.22
C THR A 35 1.39 -4.87 -18.40
N LEU A 36 0.20 -4.29 -18.22
CA LEU A 36 -0.48 -3.54 -19.29
C LEU A 36 0.20 -2.22 -19.59
N SER A 37 0.62 -1.48 -18.56
CA SER A 37 1.43 -0.27 -18.71
C SER A 37 2.70 -0.57 -19.52
N ARG A 38 3.43 -1.62 -19.13
CA ARG A 38 4.63 -2.06 -19.85
C ARG A 38 4.35 -2.49 -21.28
N TYR A 39 3.21 -3.10 -21.55
CA TYR A 39 2.80 -3.46 -22.90
C TYR A 39 2.69 -2.24 -23.81
N PHE A 40 2.06 -1.17 -23.34
CA PHE A 40 1.95 0.05 -24.14
C PHE A 40 3.26 0.80 -24.27
N GLU A 41 4.15 0.77 -23.27
CA GLU A 41 5.51 1.31 -23.39
C GLU A 41 6.36 0.55 -24.44
N LEU A 42 6.19 -0.77 -24.51
CA LEU A 42 6.94 -1.61 -25.45
C LEU A 42 6.37 -1.59 -26.86
N LEU A 43 5.08 -1.28 -27.02
CA LEU A 43 4.38 -1.36 -28.29
C LEU A 43 5.06 -0.66 -29.47
N PRO A 44 5.68 0.53 -29.33
CA PRO A 44 6.41 1.19 -30.42
C PRO A 44 7.68 0.47 -30.89
N PHE A 45 8.22 -0.42 -30.06
CA PHE A 45 9.46 -1.16 -30.29
C PHE A 45 9.24 -2.63 -30.69
N ILE A 46 7.98 -3.06 -30.79
CA ILE A 46 7.64 -4.41 -31.24
C ILE A 46 7.60 -4.40 -32.76
N ASP A 47 8.38 -5.28 -33.37
CA ASP A 47 8.37 -5.52 -34.81
C ASP A 47 7.01 -6.10 -35.23
N SER A 48 6.18 -5.28 -35.88
CA SER A 48 4.85 -5.68 -36.36
C SER A 48 4.89 -6.46 -37.67
N GLU A 49 6.03 -6.45 -38.37
CA GLU A 49 6.24 -7.18 -39.62
C GLU A 49 6.72 -8.61 -39.38
N ASP A 50 7.22 -8.91 -38.18
CA ASP A 50 7.51 -10.26 -37.73
C ASP A 50 6.18 -11.02 -37.53
N GLU A 51 5.90 -11.95 -38.45
CA GLU A 51 4.63 -12.71 -38.52
C GLU A 51 4.29 -13.41 -37.18
N GLU A 52 5.29 -13.97 -36.51
CA GLU A 52 5.12 -14.63 -35.21
C GLU A 52 4.74 -13.64 -34.10
N LEU A 53 5.27 -12.42 -34.13
CA LEU A 53 4.87 -11.37 -33.19
C LEU A 53 3.51 -10.76 -33.55
N ALA A 54 3.23 -10.59 -34.84
CA ALA A 54 1.98 -10.02 -35.34
C ALA A 54 0.77 -10.86 -34.93
N GLU A 55 0.86 -12.20 -35.02
CA GLU A 55 -0.19 -13.13 -34.56
C GLU A 55 -0.50 -13.01 -33.06
N LEU A 56 0.47 -12.59 -32.25
CA LEU A 56 0.33 -12.44 -30.81
C LEU A 56 -0.16 -11.06 -30.39
N LEU A 57 -0.17 -10.08 -31.29
CA LEU A 57 -0.60 -8.72 -30.98
C LEU A 57 -2.13 -8.62 -30.98
N PRO A 58 -2.74 -7.98 -29.97
CA PRO A 58 -4.17 -7.77 -29.97
C PRO A 58 -4.60 -6.88 -31.14
N HIS A 59 -5.76 -7.22 -31.71
CA HIS A 59 -6.46 -6.41 -32.71
C HIS A 59 -6.67 -4.97 -32.25
N ALA A 60 -6.82 -4.03 -33.19
CA ALA A 60 -7.00 -2.60 -32.90
C ALA A 60 -8.13 -2.32 -31.88
N ALA A 61 -9.28 -2.99 -32.02
CA ALA A 61 -10.40 -2.86 -31.08
C ALA A 61 -10.06 -3.35 -29.67
N SER A 62 -9.31 -4.45 -29.55
CA SER A 62 -8.84 -4.97 -28.26
C SER A 62 -7.77 -4.06 -27.66
N LYS A 63 -6.85 -3.51 -28.46
CA LYS A 63 -5.89 -2.50 -28.01
C LYS A 63 -6.57 -1.27 -27.44
N ARG A 64 -7.66 -0.78 -28.04
CA ARG A 64 -8.44 0.34 -27.50
C ARG A 64 -9.03 0.00 -26.13
N ARG A 65 -9.72 -1.13 -26.01
CA ARG A 65 -10.28 -1.62 -24.73
C ARG A 65 -9.20 -1.79 -23.66
N LEU A 66 -8.01 -2.27 -24.03
CA LEU A 66 -6.88 -2.39 -23.10
C LEU A 66 -6.33 -1.04 -22.63
N ARG A 67 -6.41 0.02 -23.44
CA ARG A 67 -6.05 1.38 -22.99
C ARG A 67 -7.07 1.92 -22.01
N ASP A 68 -8.35 1.75 -22.30
CA ASP A 68 -9.43 2.20 -21.42
C ASP A 68 -9.30 1.50 -20.05
N LEU A 69 -9.10 0.17 -20.06
CA LEU A 69 -8.84 -0.62 -18.86
C LEU A 69 -7.56 -0.19 -18.13
N LEU A 70 -6.50 0.20 -18.84
CA LEU A 70 -5.29 0.71 -18.19
C LEU A 70 -5.57 2.02 -17.41
N GLY A 71 -6.48 2.85 -17.92
CA GLY A 71 -7.00 4.02 -17.22
C GLY A 71 -7.64 3.63 -15.89
N GLU A 72 -8.63 2.75 -15.92
CA GLU A 72 -9.32 2.27 -14.71
C GLU A 72 -8.36 1.61 -13.70
N LEU A 73 -7.43 0.78 -14.19
CA LEU A 73 -6.44 0.13 -13.33
C LEU A 73 -5.45 1.10 -12.70
N LYS A 74 -5.24 2.29 -13.29
CA LYS A 74 -4.35 3.31 -12.73
C LYS A 74 -4.91 3.85 -11.41
N ASP A 75 -6.22 4.05 -11.34
CA ASP A 75 -6.89 4.55 -10.14
C ASP A 75 -6.84 3.49 -9.04
N VAL A 76 -7.17 2.24 -9.38
CA VAL A 76 -7.08 1.09 -8.45
C VAL A 76 -5.65 0.89 -7.94
N GLU A 77 -4.65 0.96 -8.83
CA GLU A 77 -3.23 0.87 -8.47
C GLU A 77 -2.85 1.97 -7.48
N SER A 78 -3.29 3.22 -7.73
CA SER A 78 -2.98 4.35 -6.86
C SER A 78 -3.53 4.15 -5.44
N VAL A 79 -4.79 3.73 -5.32
CA VAL A 79 -5.47 3.47 -4.04
C VAL A 79 -4.89 2.24 -3.33
N SER A 80 -4.37 1.24 -4.06
CA SER A 80 -3.71 0.08 -3.46
C SER A 80 -2.32 0.39 -2.88
N LYS A 81 -1.65 1.42 -3.41
CA LYS A 81 -0.30 1.85 -3.00
C LYS A 81 -0.32 2.92 -1.93
N ALA A 82 -1.27 3.85 -1.98
CA ALA A 82 -1.32 4.97 -1.05
C ALA A 82 -1.29 4.52 0.43
N PRO A 83 -2.01 3.47 0.87
CA PRO A 83 -1.95 2.96 2.25
C PRO A 83 -0.59 2.43 2.71
N GLN A 84 0.37 2.26 1.80
CA GLN A 84 1.72 1.78 2.10
C GLN A 84 2.69 2.95 2.40
N GLY A 85 2.21 4.20 2.35
CA GLY A 85 2.97 5.39 2.72
C GLY A 85 3.17 5.51 4.23
N SER A 86 4.19 6.28 4.64
CA SER A 86 4.53 6.46 6.06
C SER A 86 3.64 7.48 6.79
N ASP A 87 2.95 8.34 6.06
CA ASP A 87 2.14 9.44 6.59
C ASP A 87 0.70 9.28 6.13
N VAL A 88 0.08 8.21 6.62
CA VAL A 88 -1.28 7.80 6.24
C VAL A 88 -1.98 7.25 7.47
N ASP A 89 -3.14 7.82 7.79
CA ASP A 89 -4.00 7.31 8.84
C ASP A 89 -5.20 6.52 8.28
N LEU A 90 -6.02 5.97 9.16
CA LEU A 90 -7.18 5.17 8.75
C LEU A 90 -8.29 6.03 8.11
N LEU A 91 -8.36 7.32 8.43
CA LEU A 91 -9.31 8.25 7.84
C LEU A 91 -8.95 8.51 6.37
N ASP A 92 -7.67 8.71 6.06
CA ASP A 92 -7.18 8.84 4.68
C ASP A 92 -7.53 7.62 3.84
N VAL A 93 -7.23 6.41 4.35
CA VAL A 93 -7.56 5.14 3.67
C VAL A 93 -9.04 5.05 3.40
N ARG A 94 -9.88 5.44 4.37
CA ARG A 94 -11.33 5.41 4.24
C ARG A 94 -11.82 6.37 3.16
N VAL A 95 -11.27 7.59 3.09
CA VAL A 95 -11.57 8.57 2.04
C VAL A 95 -11.23 8.02 0.66
N TRP A 96 -10.07 7.40 0.49
CA TRP A 96 -9.66 6.83 -0.80
C TRP A 96 -10.51 5.64 -1.22
N PHE A 97 -10.82 4.74 -0.29
CA PHE A 97 -11.67 3.59 -0.57
C PHE A 97 -13.10 4.02 -0.90
N ASP A 98 -13.67 4.99 -0.19
CA ASP A 98 -15.01 5.50 -0.47
C ASP A 98 -15.07 6.23 -1.82
N GLY A 99 -14.02 7.00 -2.16
CA GLY A 99 -13.87 7.59 -3.48
C GLY A 99 -13.82 6.54 -4.60
N LEU A 100 -13.04 5.47 -4.41
CA LEU A 100 -12.97 4.37 -5.38
C LEU A 100 -14.30 3.62 -5.51
N ILE A 101 -15.03 3.43 -4.41
CA ILE A 101 -16.38 2.84 -4.45
C ILE A 101 -17.37 3.75 -5.20
N ALA A 102 -17.24 5.07 -5.07
CA ALA A 102 -18.12 6.01 -5.77
C ALA A 102 -17.97 5.89 -7.30
N GLU A 103 -16.73 5.77 -7.78
CA GLU A 103 -16.41 5.55 -9.20
C GLU A 103 -16.71 4.11 -9.65
N MET A 104 -16.45 3.12 -8.79
CA MET A 104 -16.56 1.70 -9.10
C MET A 104 -17.38 0.95 -8.02
N PRO A 105 -18.72 1.01 -8.07
CA PRO A 105 -19.58 0.49 -6.99
C PRO A 105 -19.39 -0.98 -6.65
N SER A 106 -18.93 -1.79 -7.60
CA SER A 106 -18.66 -3.22 -7.40
C SER A 106 -17.56 -3.50 -6.35
N TYR A 107 -16.68 -2.53 -6.08
CA TYR A 107 -15.64 -2.65 -5.06
C TYR A 107 -16.15 -2.55 -3.63
N ALA A 108 -17.40 -2.09 -3.43
CA ALA A 108 -18.01 -2.06 -2.09
C ALA A 108 -17.98 -3.44 -1.41
N ARG A 109 -18.08 -4.53 -2.20
CA ARG A 109 -18.00 -5.90 -1.68
C ARG A 109 -16.67 -6.25 -0.98
N TYR A 110 -15.63 -5.45 -1.21
CA TYR A 110 -14.30 -5.63 -0.63
C TYR A 110 -13.89 -4.46 0.24
N LEU A 111 -14.18 -3.24 -0.18
CA LEU A 111 -13.63 -2.04 0.43
C LEU A 111 -14.62 -1.35 1.36
N ALA A 112 -15.90 -1.71 1.37
CA ALA A 112 -16.86 -1.04 2.25
C ALA A 112 -16.53 -1.30 3.73
N PRO A 113 -16.88 -0.38 4.65
CA PRO A 113 -16.58 -0.52 6.08
C PRO A 113 -17.13 -1.80 6.74
N ARG A 114 -18.11 -2.44 6.12
CA ARG A 114 -18.74 -3.69 6.58
C ARG A 114 -18.63 -4.83 5.56
N ALA A 115 -17.67 -4.76 4.65
CA ALA A 115 -17.40 -5.88 3.75
C ALA A 115 -16.97 -7.12 4.54
N ASP A 116 -17.29 -8.32 4.06
CA ASP A 116 -17.04 -9.58 4.76
C ASP A 116 -15.56 -9.81 5.12
N ILE A 117 -14.64 -9.19 4.37
CA ILE A 117 -13.20 -9.29 4.60
C ILE A 117 -12.72 -8.40 5.77
N VAL A 118 -13.54 -7.45 6.23
CA VAL A 118 -13.19 -6.54 7.32
C VAL A 118 -13.29 -7.29 8.64
N HIS A 119 -12.14 -7.53 9.27
CA HIS A 119 -12.06 -8.32 10.49
C HIS A 119 -12.80 -7.68 11.68
N SER A 120 -12.67 -6.36 11.85
CA SER A 120 -13.32 -5.63 12.95
C SER A 120 -13.95 -4.32 12.45
N PRO A 121 -15.18 -4.38 11.92
CA PRO A 121 -15.87 -3.22 11.37
C PRO A 121 -16.06 -2.08 12.38
N ASP A 122 -16.35 -2.41 13.63
CA ASP A 122 -16.59 -1.40 14.67
C ASP A 122 -15.27 -0.74 15.14
N PHE A 123 -14.15 -1.45 15.07
CA PHE A 123 -12.82 -0.86 15.30
C PHE A 123 -12.48 0.16 14.21
N GLU A 124 -12.61 -0.22 12.92
CA GLU A 124 -12.35 0.68 11.80
C GLU A 124 -13.24 1.93 11.87
N ALA A 125 -14.55 1.74 12.07
CA ALA A 125 -15.50 2.83 12.19
C ALA A 125 -15.19 3.75 13.38
N GLY A 126 -14.82 3.17 14.53
CA GLY A 126 -14.41 3.90 15.72
C GLY A 126 -13.17 4.76 15.47
N CYS A 127 -12.10 4.18 14.92
CA CYS A 127 -10.87 4.90 14.56
C CYS A 127 -11.16 6.08 13.60
N VAL A 128 -11.91 5.84 12.53
CA VAL A 128 -12.30 6.89 11.56
C VAL A 128 -13.07 8.02 12.25
N ARG A 129 -13.97 7.70 13.19
CA ARG A 129 -14.75 8.70 13.94
C ARG A 129 -13.87 9.52 14.88
N VAL A 130 -12.92 8.89 15.57
CA VAL A 130 -11.95 9.58 16.43
C VAL A 130 -11.09 10.54 15.61
N LEU A 131 -10.54 10.08 14.48
CA LEU A 131 -9.72 10.89 13.57
C LEU A 131 -10.49 12.08 12.98
N LYS A 132 -11.80 11.96 12.79
CA LYS A 132 -12.70 13.08 12.41
C LYS A 132 -12.98 14.08 13.55
N GLY A 133 -12.41 13.90 14.74
CA GLY A 133 -12.71 14.71 15.93
C GLY A 133 -14.10 14.45 16.52
N GLN A 134 -14.70 13.30 16.21
CA GLN A 134 -16.07 12.95 16.59
C GLN A 134 -16.13 11.89 17.69
N ALA A 135 -15.10 11.77 18.53
CA ALA A 135 -15.00 10.76 19.59
C ALA A 135 -16.21 10.74 20.56
N LYS A 136 -16.85 11.89 20.80
CA LYS A 136 -18.09 12.01 21.60
C LYS A 136 -19.31 11.26 21.01
N HIS A 137 -19.24 10.86 19.74
CA HIS A 137 -20.30 10.16 19.03
C HIS A 137 -20.00 8.68 18.82
N LEU A 138 -18.99 8.12 19.49
CA LEU A 138 -18.71 6.69 19.44
C LEU A 138 -19.90 5.90 20.00
N ILE A 139 -20.32 4.87 19.28
CA ILE A 139 -21.31 3.92 19.82
C ILE A 139 -20.63 2.95 20.77
N ARG A 140 -21.43 2.25 21.59
CA ARG A 140 -20.90 1.28 22.57
C ARG A 140 -19.97 0.22 21.94
N ALA A 141 -20.32 -0.31 20.76
CA ALA A 141 -19.50 -1.30 20.07
C ALA A 141 -18.15 -0.72 19.61
N GLU A 142 -18.15 0.47 19.02
CA GLU A 142 -16.93 1.20 18.63
C GLU A 142 -16.07 1.50 19.87
N MET A 143 -16.67 1.95 20.99
CA MET A 143 -15.95 2.22 22.23
C MET A 143 -15.25 0.97 22.79
N VAL A 144 -15.96 -0.15 22.87
CA VAL A 144 -15.40 -1.43 23.34
C VAL A 144 -14.27 -1.90 22.42
N ALA A 145 -14.42 -1.74 21.11
CA ALA A 145 -13.39 -2.12 20.16
C ALA A 145 -12.10 -1.27 20.29
N LEU A 146 -12.22 -0.02 20.73
CA LEU A 146 -11.09 0.90 20.92
C LEU A 146 -10.47 0.87 22.31
N GLU A 147 -11.12 0.23 23.29
CA GLU A 147 -10.75 0.30 24.71
C GLU A 147 -9.26 -0.03 24.97
N SER A 148 -8.73 -1.08 24.32
CA SER A 148 -7.33 -1.49 24.47
C SER A 148 -6.31 -0.52 23.86
N PHE A 149 -6.76 0.44 23.05
CA PHE A 149 -5.90 1.42 22.36
C PHE A 149 -6.01 2.82 22.98
N MET A 150 -6.88 3.01 23.97
CA MET A 150 -7.00 4.28 24.67
C MET A 150 -5.78 4.50 25.55
N VAL A 151 -5.05 5.59 25.31
CA VAL A 151 -3.94 5.98 26.17
C VAL A 151 -4.50 6.78 27.34
N ASP A 152 -4.15 6.39 28.57
CA ASP A 152 -4.37 7.24 29.74
C ASP A 152 -3.43 8.46 29.62
N PRO A 153 -3.95 9.69 29.55
CA PRO A 153 -3.11 10.89 29.46
C PRO A 153 -2.04 10.95 30.55
N ARG A 154 -2.31 10.38 31.73
CA ARG A 154 -1.37 10.36 32.88
C ARG A 154 -0.24 9.34 32.72
N ALA A 155 -0.43 8.33 31.88
CA ALA A 155 0.61 7.35 31.55
C ALA A 155 1.55 7.89 30.46
N GLN A 156 1.03 8.74 29.56
CA GLN A 156 1.79 9.32 28.46
C GLN A 156 2.80 10.36 28.94
N ASP A 157 2.43 11.21 29.90
CA ASP A 157 3.34 12.17 30.55
C ASP A 157 4.52 11.46 31.24
N ARG A 158 4.27 10.31 31.91
CA ARG A 158 5.34 9.51 32.54
C ARG A 158 6.26 8.85 31.52
N ALA A 159 5.71 8.34 30.42
CA ALA A 159 6.50 7.70 29.37
C ALA A 159 7.38 8.71 28.62
N THR A 160 6.87 9.92 28.32
CA THR A 160 7.67 10.99 27.71
C THR A 160 8.81 11.45 28.60
N ASP A 161 8.58 11.53 29.92
CA ASP A 161 9.63 11.89 30.89
C ASP A 161 10.72 10.80 30.98
N GLU A 162 10.35 9.53 30.94
CA GLU A 162 11.29 8.39 30.98
C GLU A 162 12.05 8.21 29.65
N GLU A 163 11.40 8.33 28.49
CA GLU A 163 12.03 8.23 27.17
C GLU A 163 12.93 9.44 26.86
N GLN A 164 12.53 10.67 27.22
CA GLN A 164 13.40 11.84 27.04
C GLN A 164 14.64 11.79 27.95
N ALA A 165 14.52 11.25 29.17
CA ALA A 165 15.65 11.09 30.06
C ALA A 165 16.66 10.01 29.59
N ASP A 166 16.21 8.96 28.88
CA ASP A 166 17.08 7.89 28.38
C ASP A 166 17.57 8.12 26.94
N ALA A 167 16.81 8.85 26.11
CA ALA A 167 17.19 9.23 24.75
C ALA A 167 18.19 10.40 24.71
N SER A 168 18.17 11.31 25.69
CA SER A 168 19.14 12.41 25.80
C SER A 168 20.51 11.96 26.31
N ALA A 169 20.61 10.77 26.91
CA ALA A 169 21.86 10.25 27.45
C ALA A 169 22.68 9.57 26.35
N SER A 170 23.93 10.04 26.17
CA SER A 170 24.86 9.41 25.25
C SER A 170 25.09 7.94 25.64
N PHE A 171 25.45 7.09 24.69
CA PHE A 171 25.74 5.68 24.94
C PHE A 171 26.79 5.49 26.07
N VAL A 172 27.74 6.43 26.18
CA VAL A 172 28.76 6.47 27.23
C VAL A 172 28.15 6.76 28.60
N GLU A 173 27.22 7.70 28.70
CA GLU A 173 26.52 8.02 29.96
C GLU A 173 25.66 6.85 30.44
N ARG A 174 25.01 6.12 29.51
CA ARG A 174 24.26 4.90 29.83
C ARG A 174 25.16 3.77 30.35
N ILE A 175 26.39 3.66 29.87
CA ILE A 175 27.38 2.70 30.41
C ILE A 175 27.86 3.14 31.80
N GLN A 176 28.17 4.42 31.99
CA GLN A 176 28.65 4.94 33.28
C GLN A 176 27.58 4.88 34.37
N LYS A 177 26.31 5.13 34.04
CA LYS A 177 25.18 5.02 34.97
C LYS A 177 25.00 3.57 35.46
N ARG A 178 25.12 2.58 34.55
CA ARG A 178 25.07 1.14 34.90
C ARG A 178 26.20 0.75 35.86
N ARG A 179 27.44 1.16 35.57
CA ARG A 179 28.58 0.92 36.47
C ARG A 179 28.37 1.49 37.88
N ARG A 180 27.82 2.70 38.00
CA ARG A 180 27.55 3.34 39.30
C ARG A 180 26.42 2.67 40.10
N LEU A 181 25.51 1.97 39.42
CA LEU A 181 24.44 1.21 40.06
C LEU A 181 24.96 -0.14 40.58
N ASP A 182 25.86 -0.79 39.85
CA ASP A 182 26.53 -2.02 40.30
C ASP A 182 27.46 -1.77 41.51
N GLU A 183 28.11 -0.59 41.59
CA GLU A 183 28.94 -0.19 42.74
C GLU A 183 28.11 0.17 44.00
N ARG A 184 26.78 0.27 43.89
CA ARG A 184 25.87 0.69 44.98
C ARG A 184 25.11 -0.46 45.63
N GLN A 185 25.34 -1.72 45.25
CA GLN A 185 24.86 -2.86 46.03
C GLN A 185 25.86 -3.18 47.15
N PRO A 186 25.57 -2.87 48.43
CA PRO A 186 26.29 -3.53 49.52
C PRO A 186 25.86 -5.01 49.59
N TYR A 187 26.81 -5.87 49.93
CA TYR A 187 26.56 -7.26 50.37
C TYR A 187 25.58 -7.32 51.54
#